data_AF-A0A846D0Y3-F1
#
_entry.id   AF-A0A846D0Y3-F1
#
_cell.length_a   1.000
_cell.length_b   1.000
_cell.length_c   1.000
_cell.angle_alpha   90.00
_cell.angle_beta   90.00
_cell.angle_gamma   90.00
#
_symmetry.space_group_name_H-M   'P 1'
#
loop_
_entity.id
_entity.type
_entity.pdbx_description
1 polymer ?
#
loop_
_entity_poly.entity_id
_entity_poly.type
_entity_poly.pdbx_seq_one_letter_code
_entity_poly.pdbx_strand_id
1 'polypeptide(L)'
;MGDDLAVKIRRAGMKDSLDQMSENIQKFSTLVDLLRYRAIHQPDQIIYTFLLNGETPDRYLTHKQLDNQAQAIASELLHQNAKGERALL
;
A
#
# COMPACT_ATOMS: atom_id res chain seq x y z
N MET A 1 -20.67 -33.12 36.83
CA MET A 1 -21.13 -32.85 35.45
C MET A 1 -21.42 -31.36 35.35
N GLY A 2 -20.39 -30.53 35.17
CA GLY A 2 -20.52 -29.08 35.33
C GLY A 2 -19.36 -28.21 34.81
N ASP A 3 -18.37 -28.76 34.10
CA ASP A 3 -17.14 -28.01 33.74
C ASP A 3 -16.72 -28.13 32.26
N ASP A 4 -17.66 -28.21 31.29
CA ASP A 4 -17.32 -28.31 29.86
C ASP A 4 -17.89 -27.19 28.96
N LEU A 5 -18.60 -26.19 29.52
CA LEU A 5 -19.18 -25.11 28.70
C LEU A 5 -18.35 -23.80 28.68
N ALA A 6 -17.40 -23.62 29.60
CA ALA A 6 -16.61 -22.39 29.69
C ALA A 6 -15.36 -22.35 28.77
N VAL A 7 -14.93 -23.51 28.23
CA VAL A 7 -13.70 -23.61 27.42
C VAL A 7 -13.97 -23.38 25.92
N LYS A 8 -15.21 -23.58 25.44
CA LYS A 8 -15.53 -23.48 24.00
C LYS A 8 -15.80 -22.08 23.47
N ILE A 9 -15.91 -21.05 24.33
CA ILE A 9 -16.30 -19.69 23.90
C ILE A 9 -15.09 -18.72 23.78
N ARG A 10 -13.86 -19.14 24.13
CA ARG A 10 -12.68 -18.24 24.14
C ARG A 10 -11.65 -18.48 23.04
N ARG A 11 -11.87 -19.38 22.08
CA ARG A 11 -10.86 -19.73 21.05
C ARG A 11 -11.20 -19.35 19.61
N ALA A 12 -12.42 -18.88 19.33
CA ALA A 12 -12.86 -18.56 17.97
C ALA A 12 -12.50 -17.11 17.53
N GLY A 13 -12.76 -16.10 18.38
CA GLY A 13 -12.63 -14.69 17.95
C GLY A 13 -11.19 -14.18 17.71
N MET A 14 -10.16 -14.83 18.28
CA MET A 14 -8.77 -14.47 18.00
C MET A 14 -8.27 -15.05 16.68
N LYS A 15 -8.83 -16.18 16.21
CA LYS A 15 -8.46 -16.76 14.92
C LYS A 15 -9.02 -15.91 13.78
N ASP A 16 -10.28 -15.51 13.88
CA ASP A 16 -10.92 -14.62 12.90
C ASP A 16 -10.22 -13.26 12.80
N SER A 17 -9.75 -12.71 13.93
CA SER A 17 -9.00 -11.45 13.93
C SER A 17 -7.59 -11.58 13.35
N LEU A 18 -6.93 -12.72 13.52
CA LEU A 18 -5.62 -13.01 12.92
C LEU A 18 -5.73 -13.38 11.45
N ASP A 19 -6.80 -14.08 11.05
CA ASP A 19 -7.15 -14.39 9.67
C ASP A 19 -7.53 -13.10 8.93
N GLN A 20 -8.29 -12.18 9.55
CA GLN A 20 -8.60 -10.87 8.99
C GLN A 20 -7.36 -9.97 8.86
N MET A 21 -6.44 -10.04 9.82
CA MET A 21 -5.14 -9.35 9.76
C MET A 21 -4.25 -9.92 8.65
N SER A 22 -4.30 -11.25 8.46
CA SER A 22 -3.58 -11.99 7.42
C SER A 22 -4.17 -11.77 6.01
N GLU A 23 -5.49 -11.71 5.88
CA GLU A 23 -6.20 -11.38 4.64
C GLU A 23 -5.86 -9.96 4.15
N ASN A 24 -5.69 -9.01 5.07
CA ASN A 24 -5.27 -7.65 4.73
C ASN A 24 -3.80 -7.58 4.25
N ILE A 25 -2.94 -8.50 4.68
CA ILE A 25 -1.56 -8.63 4.20
C ILE A 25 -1.52 -9.28 2.80
N GLN A 26 -2.56 -10.04 2.42
CA GLN A 26 -2.66 -10.74 1.12
C GLN A 26 -3.32 -9.93 0.00
N LYS A 27 -3.83 -8.71 0.26
CA LYS A 27 -4.66 -7.99 -0.73
C LYS A 27 -3.88 -7.45 -1.95
N PHE A 28 -2.59 -7.19 -1.81
CA PHE A 28 -1.76 -6.61 -2.87
C PHE A 28 -0.45 -7.37 -3.00
N SER A 29 -0.10 -7.78 -4.22
CA SER A 29 1.11 -8.57 -4.49
C SER A 29 2.36 -7.69 -4.62
N THR A 30 2.20 -6.40 -4.92
CA THR A 30 3.29 -5.43 -5.05
C THR A 30 2.91 -4.05 -4.50
N LEU A 31 3.91 -3.22 -4.20
CA LEU A 31 3.68 -1.80 -3.87
C LEU A 31 3.01 -1.03 -5.02
N VAL A 32 3.24 -1.46 -6.26
CA VAL A 32 2.60 -0.88 -7.46
C VAL A 32 1.10 -1.16 -7.45
N ASP A 33 0.68 -2.38 -7.08
CA ASP A 33 -0.74 -2.74 -7.00
C ASP A 33 -1.45 -1.92 -5.92
N LEU A 34 -0.81 -1.73 -4.77
CA LEU A 34 -1.33 -0.88 -3.71
C LEU A 34 -1.45 0.59 -4.15
N LEU A 35 -0.44 1.12 -4.86
CA LEU A 35 -0.45 2.49 -5.36
C LEU A 35 -1.59 2.72 -6.35
N ARG A 36 -1.77 1.82 -7.32
CA ARG A 36 -2.87 1.88 -8.29
C ARG A 36 -4.24 1.83 -7.63
N TYR A 37 -4.41 0.92 -6.66
CA TYR A 37 -5.64 0.85 -5.89
C TYR A 37 -5.96 2.18 -5.20
N ARG A 38 -4.97 2.77 -4.51
CA ARG A 38 -5.15 4.06 -3.83
C ARG A 38 -5.35 5.23 -4.79
N ALA A 39 -4.71 5.21 -5.96
CA ALA A 39 -4.93 6.22 -7.00
C ALA A 39 -6.38 6.23 -7.53
N ILE A 40 -7.07 5.09 -7.51
CA ILE A 40 -8.47 4.98 -7.91
C ILE A 40 -9.41 5.36 -6.75
N HIS A 41 -9.16 4.83 -5.56
CA HIS A 41 -10.10 4.98 -4.42
C HIS A 41 -9.90 6.25 -3.60
N GLN A 42 -8.70 6.83 -3.61
CA GLN A 42 -8.31 8.02 -2.83
C GLN A 42 -7.43 8.96 -3.69
N PRO A 43 -7.89 9.36 -4.89
CA PRO A 43 -7.06 10.03 -5.91
C PRO A 43 -6.44 11.35 -5.42
N ASP A 44 -7.19 12.12 -4.64
CA ASP A 44 -6.84 13.48 -4.23
C ASP A 44 -6.21 13.53 -2.83
N GLN A 45 -6.09 12.38 -2.15
CA GLN A 45 -5.43 12.31 -0.86
C GLN A 45 -3.94 12.58 -1.02
N ILE A 46 -3.44 13.58 -0.28
CA ILE A 46 -2.04 13.97 -0.22
C ILE A 46 -1.24 12.92 0.56
N ILE A 47 -0.11 12.51 -0.01
CA ILE A 47 0.77 11.45 0.53
C ILE A 47 2.20 11.93 0.79
N TYR A 48 2.60 12.99 0.09
CA TYR A 48 3.87 13.67 0.32
C TYR A 48 3.66 15.16 0.27
N THR A 49 4.32 15.84 1.20
CA THR A 49 4.45 17.30 1.22
C THR A 49 5.92 17.62 1.06
N PHE A 50 6.26 18.27 -0.05
CA PHE A 50 7.58 18.83 -0.28
C PHE A 50 7.68 20.15 0.45
N LEU A 51 8.77 20.30 1.22
CA LEU A 51 9.03 21.50 1.99
C LEU A 51 10.06 22.38 1.27
N LEU A 52 9.71 23.63 0.99
CA LEU A 52 10.65 24.69 0.66
C LEU A 52 11.59 24.89 1.85
N ASN A 53 12.89 24.81 1.56
CA ASN A 53 13.98 24.92 2.53
C ASN A 53 13.87 23.94 3.72
N GLY A 54 13.10 22.85 3.58
CA GLY A 54 12.90 21.87 4.65
C GLY A 54 11.90 22.27 5.74
N GLU A 55 11.28 23.45 5.64
CA GLU A 55 10.40 23.97 6.69
C GLU A 55 9.00 24.34 6.19
N THR A 56 8.90 24.95 5.00
CA THR A 56 7.63 25.52 4.53
C THR A 56 6.97 24.63 3.49
N PRO A 57 5.73 24.14 3.67
CA PRO A 57 5.02 23.39 2.62
C PRO A 57 4.96 24.17 1.30
N ASP A 58 5.41 23.53 0.22
CA ASP A 58 5.48 24.13 -1.13
C ASP A 58 4.66 23.35 -2.14
N ARG A 59 4.95 22.04 -2.25
CA ARG A 59 4.25 21.15 -3.18
C ARG A 59 3.69 19.95 -2.47
N TYR A 60 2.65 19.39 -3.07
CA TYR A 60 1.98 18.19 -2.58
C TYR A 60 1.98 17.15 -3.68
N LEU A 61 2.02 15.90 -3.28
CA LEU A 61 1.81 14.77 -4.18
C LEU A 61 0.61 13.98 -3.69
N THR A 62 -0.37 13.77 -4.57
CA THR A 62 -1.50 12.88 -4.29
C THR A 62 -1.23 11.46 -4.79
N HIS A 63 -2.05 10.49 -4.36
CA HIS A 63 -1.97 9.13 -4.87
C HIS A 63 -2.06 9.05 -6.40
N LYS A 64 -3.00 9.80 -7.01
CA LYS A 64 -3.16 9.83 -8.47
C LYS A 64 -1.94 10.43 -9.18
N GLN A 65 -1.36 11.49 -8.64
CA GLN A 65 -0.18 12.12 -9.23
C GLN A 65 1.04 11.20 -9.15
N LEU A 66 1.23 10.51 -8.02
CA LEU A 66 2.32 9.56 -7.87
C LEU A 66 2.18 8.37 -8.84
N ASP A 67 0.98 7.79 -8.98
CA ASP A 67 0.75 6.69 -9.92
C ASP A 67 1.03 7.10 -11.36
N ASN A 68 0.55 8.26 -11.79
CA ASN A 68 0.81 8.78 -13.14
C ASN A 68 2.32 8.97 -13.41
N GLN A 69 3.06 9.54 -12.45
CA GLN A 69 4.51 9.73 -12.58
C GLN A 69 5.25 8.39 -12.62
N ALA A 70 4.86 7.44 -11.77
CA ALA A 70 5.44 6.10 -11.77
C ALA A 70 5.21 5.38 -13.10
N GLN A 71 4.01 5.49 -13.68
CA GLN A 71 3.71 4.92 -15.00
C GLN A 71 4.54 5.57 -16.13
N ALA A 72 4.72 6.89 -16.09
CA ALA A 72 5.56 7.59 -17.06
C ALA A 72 7.02 7.12 -17.01
N ILE A 73 7.60 7.01 -15.80
CA ILE A 73 8.96 6.49 -15.60
C ILE A 73 9.06 5.03 -16.05
N ALA A 74 8.07 4.19 -15.70
CA ALA A 74 8.04 2.79 -16.11
C ALA A 74 8.00 2.65 -17.64
N SER A 75 7.21 3.48 -18.33
CA SER A 75 7.16 3.47 -19.79
C SER A 75 8.53 3.82 -20.40
N GLU A 76 9.22 4.81 -19.85
CA GLU A 76 10.56 5.20 -20.32
C GLU A 76 11.59 4.07 -20.09
N LEU A 77 11.61 3.46 -18.91
CA LEU A 77 12.51 2.35 -18.60
C LEU A 77 12.25 1.11 -19.47
N LEU A 78 10.99 0.84 -19.78
CA LEU A 78 10.63 -0.25 -20.69
C LEU A 78 11.12 0.01 -22.12
N HIS A 79 11.04 1.25 -22.62
CA HIS A 79 11.61 1.63 -23.92
C HIS A 79 13.13 1.44 -23.97
N GLN A 80 13.81 1.61 -22.83
CA GLN A 80 15.25 1.39 -22.69
C GLN A 80 15.62 -0.10 -22.46
N ASN A 81 14.65 -1.03 -22.52
CA ASN A 81 14.84 -2.45 -22.22
C ASN A 81 15.40 -2.73 -20.80
N ALA A 82 15.15 -1.86 -19.82
CA ALA A 82 15.70 -1.99 -18.47
C ALA A 82 15.01 -3.07 -17.59
N LYS A 83 14.29 -4.01 -18.21
CA LYS A 83 13.55 -5.05 -17.47
C LYS A 83 14.53 -6.02 -16.81
N GLY A 84 14.48 -6.12 -15.49
CA GLY A 84 15.35 -7.01 -14.70
C GLY A 84 16.70 -6.38 -14.34
N GLU A 85 16.96 -5.17 -14.82
CA GLU A 85 18.16 -4.42 -14.48
C GLU A 85 18.09 -3.83 -13.07
N ARG A 86 19.26 -3.59 -12.48
CA ARG A 86 19.37 -2.95 -11.16
C ARG A 86 19.40 -1.44 -11.32
N ALA A 87 18.57 -0.73 -10.55
CA ALA A 87 18.59 0.72 -10.46
C ALA A 87 19.27 1.18 -9.16
N LEU A 88 19.98 2.30 -9.23
CA LEU A 88 20.37 3.06 -8.04
C LEU A 88 19.24 4.05 -7.73
N LEU A 89 18.81 4.10 -6.47
CA LEU A 89 17.77 4.99 -5.96
C LEU A 89 18.38 6.04 -5.06
#